data_AF-W1WUV3-F1
#
_entry.id   AF-W1WUV3-F1
#
_cell.length_a   1.000
_cell.length_b   1.000
_cell.length_c   1.000
_cell.angle_alpha   90.00
_cell.angle_beta   90.00
_cell.angle_gamma   90.00
#
_symmetry.space_group_name_H-M   'P 1'
#
loop_
_entity.id
_entity.type
_entity.pdbx_description
1 polymer ?
#
loop_
_entity_poly.entity_id
_entity_poly.type
_entity_poly.pdbx_seq_one_letter_code
_entity_poly.pdbx_strand_id
1 'polypeptide(L)'
;MTEHTIYLGGGCFWGLQGYIRKISGVISTEVGYANGPIENPSYEDVCHDSGHVEALKVTYDADVLSLDHLIQYFLRAIDPYSVNKQGGDVGIQYRTGIYYIDTADKPIIESTLARAQSFEGKPFAIEVLPLSNYYSAEEYHQDYLDKNPNGYCHIPLGLSNEPLIDDNAYNKPSEEDLKALSPQEFEVTQNSATDAPFSHDLTDEFKAGLYVDITTGEPLFVSAHKFESHCGWPSFTKPIAKDVIKYYQDDSHGMKRIEVRSRIGNAHLGHVFEDGPNGSLRYCINGSALRFIPKDELKGTKYEYLIPYIED
;
A
#
# COMPACT_ATOMS: atom_id res chain seq x y z
N MET A 1 -13.57 -19.62 13.29
CA MET A 1 -12.20 -19.67 12.79
C MET A 1 -12.22 -20.53 11.55
N THR A 2 -12.34 -19.85 10.42
CA THR A 2 -12.39 -20.47 9.11
C THR A 2 -10.99 -20.39 8.54
N GLU A 3 -10.18 -21.43 8.74
CA GLU A 3 -8.80 -21.44 8.24
C GLU A 3 -8.79 -21.54 6.72
N HIS A 4 -8.10 -20.60 6.07
CA HIS A 4 -7.88 -20.60 4.63
C HIS A 4 -6.38 -20.45 4.34
N THR A 5 -5.91 -21.02 3.22
CA THR A 5 -4.48 -21.01 2.87
C THR A 5 -4.26 -20.52 1.44
N ILE A 6 -3.32 -19.60 1.27
CA ILE A 6 -2.87 -19.07 -0.01
C ILE A 6 -1.34 -19.05 -0.07
N TYR A 7 -0.77 -19.01 -1.28
CA TYR A 7 0.67 -18.98 -1.49
C TYR A 7 1.05 -17.74 -2.31
N LEU A 8 2.03 -16.98 -1.81
CA LEU A 8 2.41 -15.67 -2.36
C LEU A 8 3.90 -15.69 -2.74
N GLY A 9 4.21 -15.48 -4.01
CA GLY A 9 5.56 -15.22 -4.51
C GLY A 9 5.77 -13.72 -4.66
N GLY A 10 6.76 -13.15 -4.00
CA GLY A 10 6.91 -11.69 -3.89
C GLY A 10 8.35 -11.22 -3.73
N GLY A 11 9.30 -11.91 -4.37
CA GLY A 11 10.72 -11.68 -4.15
C GLY A 11 11.28 -12.54 -3.01
N CYS A 12 12.37 -12.07 -2.38
CA CYS A 12 12.97 -12.77 -1.25
C CYS A 12 11.93 -13.02 -0.13
N PHE A 13 11.66 -14.29 0.17
CA PHE A 13 10.58 -14.67 1.07
C PHE A 13 10.81 -14.26 2.54
N TRP A 14 12.03 -13.84 2.92
CA TRP A 14 12.38 -13.47 4.29
C TRP A 14 11.64 -12.20 4.71
N GLY A 15 11.72 -11.18 3.85
CA GLY A 15 11.01 -9.93 4.05
C GLY A 15 9.51 -10.11 3.99
N LEU A 16 9.03 -10.92 3.02
CA LEU A 16 7.61 -11.16 2.85
C LEU A 16 7.02 -11.89 4.06
N GLN A 17 7.70 -12.90 4.58
CA GLN A 17 7.30 -13.59 5.82
C GLN A 17 7.29 -12.62 7.01
N GLY A 18 8.37 -11.85 7.20
CA GLY A 18 8.50 -10.90 8.30
C GLY A 18 7.44 -9.78 8.30
N TYR A 19 6.94 -9.41 7.12
CA TYR A 19 5.86 -8.44 6.94
C TYR A 19 4.48 -9.07 7.13
N ILE A 20 4.13 -10.11 6.36
CA ILE A 20 2.77 -10.70 6.36
C ILE A 20 2.41 -11.30 7.72
N ARG A 21 3.36 -11.92 8.42
CA ARG A 21 3.10 -12.54 9.74
C ARG A 21 2.56 -11.58 10.81
N LYS A 22 2.78 -10.26 10.62
CA LYS A 22 2.36 -9.22 11.57
C LYS A 22 0.92 -8.75 11.33
N ILE A 23 0.31 -9.17 10.23
CA ILE A 23 -1.05 -8.76 9.86
C ILE A 23 -2.05 -9.50 10.75
N SER A 24 -2.97 -8.75 11.36
CA SER A 24 -4.05 -9.32 12.16
C SER A 24 -4.90 -10.28 11.33
N GLY A 25 -5.14 -11.48 11.86
CA GLY A 25 -5.86 -12.56 11.18
C GLY A 25 -4.96 -13.60 10.52
N VAL A 26 -3.65 -13.33 10.35
CA VAL A 26 -2.68 -14.37 9.95
C VAL A 26 -2.43 -15.31 11.13
N ILE A 27 -2.59 -16.62 10.89
CA ILE A 27 -2.43 -17.67 11.90
C ILE A 27 -0.99 -18.23 11.86
N SER A 28 -0.51 -18.56 10.66
CA SER A 28 0.84 -19.11 10.48
C SER A 28 1.39 -18.81 9.08
N THR A 29 2.72 -18.79 8.99
CA THR A 29 3.44 -18.61 7.72
C THR A 29 4.58 -19.62 7.60
N GLU A 30 4.86 -20.05 6.38
CA GLU A 30 5.94 -21.00 6.05
C GLU A 30 6.57 -20.60 4.71
N VAL A 31 7.91 -20.53 4.65
CA VAL A 31 8.61 -20.20 3.39
C VAL A 31 9.03 -21.46 2.66
N GLY A 32 8.98 -21.42 1.34
CA GLY A 32 9.26 -22.59 0.51
C GLY A 32 9.41 -22.27 -0.97
N TYR A 33 9.48 -23.33 -1.76
CA TYR A 33 9.70 -23.29 -3.20
C TYR A 33 8.48 -23.87 -3.90
N ALA A 34 7.87 -23.11 -4.81
CA ALA A 34 6.63 -23.50 -5.48
C ALA A 34 6.73 -23.49 -7.00
N ASN A 35 5.82 -24.23 -7.63
CA ASN A 35 5.52 -24.19 -9.05
C ASN A 35 6.71 -24.36 -10.00
N GLY A 36 7.73 -25.13 -9.60
CA GLY A 36 8.84 -25.52 -10.46
C GLY A 36 8.73 -26.97 -10.98
N PRO A 37 9.48 -27.33 -12.04
CA PRO A 37 9.43 -28.63 -12.71
C PRO A 37 10.04 -29.80 -11.94
N ILE A 38 10.95 -29.55 -11.00
CA ILE A 38 11.66 -30.61 -10.25
C ILE A 38 11.05 -30.85 -8.88
N GLU A 39 11.15 -32.07 -8.37
CA GLU A 39 10.70 -32.43 -7.03
C GLU A 39 11.76 -32.12 -5.97
N ASN A 40 11.33 -31.67 -4.79
CA ASN A 40 12.16 -31.38 -3.62
C ASN A 40 13.44 -30.57 -3.94
N PRO A 41 13.31 -29.37 -4.53
CA PRO A 41 14.47 -28.52 -4.82
C PRO A 41 15.16 -28.08 -3.52
N SER A 42 16.48 -28.00 -3.55
CA SER A 42 17.25 -27.28 -2.53
C SER A 42 17.32 -25.79 -2.84
N TYR A 43 17.71 -24.97 -1.86
CA TYR A 43 17.99 -23.56 -2.11
C TYR A 43 19.03 -23.33 -3.23
N GLU A 44 20.01 -24.22 -3.35
CA GLU A 44 21.03 -24.17 -4.41
C GLU A 44 20.41 -24.38 -5.79
N ASP A 45 19.45 -25.31 -5.92
CA ASP A 45 18.73 -25.54 -7.18
C ASP A 45 17.89 -24.31 -7.56
N VAL A 46 17.25 -23.67 -6.58
CA VAL A 46 16.44 -22.45 -6.77
C VAL A 46 17.33 -21.28 -7.21
N CYS A 47 18.50 -21.12 -6.60
CA CYS A 47 19.49 -20.12 -7.02
C CYS A 47 20.05 -20.38 -8.44
N HIS A 48 20.03 -21.64 -8.89
CA HIS A 48 20.45 -22.06 -10.23
C HIS A 48 19.30 -22.24 -11.23
N ASP A 49 18.23 -21.46 -11.08
CA ASP A 49 17.12 -21.39 -12.06
C ASP A 49 16.37 -22.72 -12.24
N SER A 50 16.10 -23.44 -11.14
CA SER A 50 15.26 -24.65 -11.17
C SER A 50 13.82 -24.40 -11.64
N GLY A 51 13.41 -23.14 -11.87
CA GLY A 51 12.06 -22.73 -12.29
C GLY A 51 11.07 -22.54 -11.13
N HIS A 52 11.45 -22.92 -9.91
CA HIS A 52 10.66 -22.67 -8.70
C HIS A 52 10.59 -21.16 -8.38
N VAL A 53 9.53 -20.74 -7.69
CA VAL A 53 9.41 -19.42 -7.06
C VAL A 53 9.67 -19.54 -5.57
N GLU A 54 10.32 -18.54 -4.98
CA GLU A 54 10.29 -18.36 -3.52
C GLU A 54 8.88 -17.93 -3.11
N ALA A 55 8.17 -18.82 -2.41
CA ALA A 55 6.78 -18.63 -2.03
C ALA A 55 6.61 -18.64 -0.51
N LEU A 56 5.73 -17.75 -0.04
CA LEU A 56 5.20 -17.75 1.31
C LEU A 56 3.85 -18.46 1.33
N LYS A 57 3.76 -19.56 2.06
CA LYS A 57 2.48 -20.16 2.44
C LYS A 57 1.91 -19.36 3.61
N VAL A 58 0.67 -18.88 3.47
CA VAL A 58 -0.02 -18.08 4.48
C VAL A 58 -1.31 -18.79 4.85
N THR A 59 -1.45 -19.15 6.12
CA THR A 59 -2.71 -19.63 6.70
C THR A 59 -3.29 -18.52 7.55
N TYR A 60 -4.57 -18.18 7.33
CA TYR A 60 -5.24 -17.06 7.97
C TYR A 60 -6.68 -17.42 8.37
N ASP A 61 -7.22 -16.69 9.35
CA ASP A 61 -8.63 -16.79 9.74
C ASP A 61 -9.48 -15.91 8.81
N ALA A 62 -10.22 -16.55 7.90
CA ALA A 62 -11.08 -15.85 6.95
C ALA A 62 -12.24 -15.10 7.61
N ASP A 63 -12.54 -15.37 8.89
CA ASP A 63 -13.51 -14.60 9.67
C ASP A 63 -12.94 -13.22 10.11
N VAL A 64 -11.62 -13.04 10.07
CA VAL A 64 -10.89 -11.83 10.54
C VAL A 64 -10.21 -11.10 9.39
N LEU A 65 -9.58 -11.84 8.47
CA LEU A 65 -8.84 -11.29 7.32
C LEU A 65 -9.39 -11.89 6.04
N SER A 66 -9.96 -11.06 5.17
CA SER A 66 -10.42 -11.52 3.87
C SER A 66 -9.26 -11.76 2.90
N LEU A 67 -9.45 -12.64 1.91
CA LEU A 67 -8.48 -12.83 0.84
C LEU A 67 -8.19 -11.52 0.08
N ASP A 68 -9.22 -10.71 -0.16
CA ASP A 68 -9.10 -9.40 -0.80
C ASP A 68 -8.15 -8.49 0.00
N HIS A 69 -8.35 -8.36 1.31
CA HIS A 69 -7.47 -7.56 2.17
C HIS A 69 -6.04 -8.12 2.24
N LEU A 70 -5.87 -9.45 2.30
CA LEU A 70 -4.54 -10.06 2.27
C LEU A 70 -3.80 -9.74 0.97
N ILE A 71 -4.48 -9.70 -0.17
CA ILE A 71 -3.89 -9.32 -1.47
C ILE A 71 -3.55 -7.83 -1.49
N GLN A 72 -4.38 -6.96 -0.92
CA GLN A 72 -4.05 -5.54 -0.81
C GLN A 72 -2.77 -5.32 0.05
N TYR A 73 -2.64 -6.04 1.17
CA TYR A 73 -1.41 -6.03 1.95
C TYR A 73 -0.21 -6.58 1.17
N PHE A 74 -0.40 -7.64 0.39
CA PHE A 74 0.64 -8.19 -0.47
C PHE A 74 1.12 -7.18 -1.52
N LEU A 75 0.20 -6.49 -2.20
CA LEU A 75 0.53 -5.43 -3.17
C LEU A 75 1.35 -4.30 -2.56
N ARG A 76 1.11 -3.95 -1.28
CA ARG A 76 1.91 -2.93 -0.56
C ARG A 76 3.37 -3.35 -0.38
N ALA A 77 3.64 -4.65 -0.30
CA ALA A 77 4.95 -5.22 0.01
C ALA A 77 5.85 -5.40 -1.22
N ILE A 78 5.28 -5.43 -2.43
CA ILE A 78 5.99 -5.73 -3.68
C ILE A 78 6.00 -4.55 -4.66
N ASP A 79 6.88 -4.62 -5.67
CA ASP A 79 6.71 -3.90 -6.93
C ASP A 79 5.86 -4.78 -7.87
N PRO A 80 4.58 -4.45 -8.09
CA PRO A 80 3.67 -5.31 -8.86
C PRO A 80 3.96 -5.29 -10.36
N TYR A 81 4.86 -4.43 -10.83
CA TYR A 81 5.19 -4.24 -12.25
C TYR A 81 6.47 -4.95 -12.67
N SER A 82 7.26 -5.35 -11.69
CA SER A 82 8.58 -5.91 -11.91
C SER A 82 8.49 -7.37 -12.36
N VAL A 83 9.21 -7.70 -13.43
CA VAL A 83 9.30 -9.06 -13.97
C VAL A 83 10.58 -9.71 -13.44
N ASN A 84 10.44 -10.87 -12.76
CA ASN A 84 11.55 -11.68 -12.26
C ASN A 84 12.57 -10.88 -11.41
N LYS A 85 12.08 -9.92 -10.63
CA LYS A 85 12.91 -9.06 -9.79
C LYS A 85 12.08 -8.41 -8.69
N GLN A 86 12.61 -8.32 -7.48
CA GLN A 86 12.09 -7.48 -6.39
C GLN A 86 13.26 -6.87 -5.61
N GLY A 87 13.26 -5.55 -5.45
CA GLY A 87 14.39 -4.84 -4.83
C GLY A 87 15.72 -5.12 -5.55
N GLY A 88 16.71 -5.61 -4.81
CA GLY A 88 18.02 -6.01 -5.34
C GLY A 88 18.05 -7.43 -5.94
N ASP A 89 17.02 -8.23 -5.69
CA ASP A 89 16.99 -9.66 -5.99
C ASP A 89 16.45 -9.88 -7.41
N VAL A 90 17.22 -10.56 -8.27
CA VAL A 90 16.92 -10.76 -9.70
C VAL A 90 16.98 -12.24 -10.04
N GLY A 91 15.95 -12.74 -10.72
CA GLY A 91 15.83 -14.15 -11.10
C GLY A 91 14.37 -14.62 -11.13
N ILE A 92 14.11 -15.74 -11.81
CA ILE A 92 12.74 -16.29 -11.93
C ILE A 92 12.16 -16.65 -10.56
N GLN A 93 13.03 -17.02 -9.61
CA GLN A 93 12.66 -17.35 -8.24
C GLN A 93 12.06 -16.16 -7.48
N TYR A 94 12.35 -14.93 -7.93
CA TYR A 94 11.84 -13.69 -7.35
C TYR A 94 10.68 -13.08 -8.14
N ARG A 95 10.09 -13.83 -9.07
CA ARG A 95 8.89 -13.39 -9.78
C ARG A 95 7.72 -13.22 -8.83
N THR A 96 6.79 -12.35 -9.20
CA THR A 96 5.57 -12.10 -8.43
C THR A 96 4.46 -13.05 -8.87
N GLY A 97 3.78 -13.67 -7.91
CA GLY A 97 2.72 -14.61 -8.20
C GLY A 97 1.80 -14.90 -7.01
N ILE A 98 0.55 -15.25 -7.32
CA ILE A 98 -0.44 -15.69 -6.34
C ILE A 98 -0.91 -17.08 -6.76
N TYR A 99 -0.66 -18.07 -5.89
CA TYR A 99 -0.93 -19.47 -6.17
C TYR A 99 -2.04 -20.01 -5.28
N TYR A 100 -3.16 -20.38 -5.90
CA TYR A 100 -4.36 -20.85 -5.22
C TYR A 100 -4.48 -22.37 -5.23
N ILE A 101 -5.02 -22.93 -4.15
CA ILE A 101 -5.45 -24.34 -4.09
C ILE A 101 -6.93 -24.42 -4.48
N ASP A 102 -7.76 -23.55 -3.91
CA ASP A 102 -9.18 -23.51 -4.21
C ASP A 102 -9.43 -22.66 -5.46
N THR A 103 -10.11 -23.24 -6.45
CA THR A 103 -10.54 -22.55 -7.66
C THR A 103 -11.51 -21.39 -7.38
N ALA A 104 -12.19 -21.38 -6.22
CA ALA A 104 -13.05 -20.29 -5.79
C ALA A 104 -12.27 -19.00 -5.45
N ASP A 105 -10.98 -19.10 -5.14
CA ASP A 105 -10.13 -17.94 -4.82
C ASP A 105 -9.79 -17.13 -6.05
N LYS A 106 -9.64 -17.80 -7.20
CA LYS A 106 -9.23 -17.17 -8.46
C LYS A 106 -10.05 -15.90 -8.81
N PRO A 107 -11.39 -15.93 -8.84
CA PRO A 107 -12.16 -14.72 -9.16
C PRO A 107 -11.97 -13.60 -8.13
N ILE A 108 -11.75 -13.92 -6.85
CA ILE A 108 -11.46 -12.91 -5.82
C ILE A 108 -10.11 -12.27 -6.14
N ILE A 109 -9.06 -13.08 -6.35
CA ILE A 109 -7.71 -12.62 -6.69
C ILE A 109 -7.73 -11.73 -7.93
N GLU A 110 -8.32 -12.21 -9.02
CA GLU A 110 -8.37 -11.46 -10.28
C GLU A 110 -9.17 -10.16 -10.12
N SER A 111 -10.27 -10.17 -9.34
CA SER A 111 -11.04 -8.95 -9.09
C SER A 111 -10.29 -7.92 -8.25
N THR A 112 -9.58 -8.34 -7.21
CA THR A 112 -8.75 -7.46 -6.37
C THR A 112 -7.61 -6.86 -7.18
N LEU A 113 -6.89 -7.67 -7.97
CA LEU A 113 -5.81 -7.19 -8.83
C LEU A 113 -6.32 -6.25 -9.92
N ALA A 114 -7.45 -6.57 -10.57
CA ALA A 114 -8.04 -5.71 -11.60
C ALA A 114 -8.49 -4.36 -11.01
N ARG A 115 -9.03 -4.37 -9.80
CA ARG A 115 -9.46 -3.17 -9.07
C ARG A 115 -8.27 -2.29 -8.72
N ALA A 116 -7.23 -2.84 -8.08
CA ALA A 116 -6.00 -2.12 -7.79
C ALA A 116 -5.33 -1.58 -9.08
N GLN A 117 -5.26 -2.38 -10.14
CA GLN A 117 -4.68 -1.97 -11.42
C GLN A 117 -5.50 -0.89 -12.15
N SER A 118 -6.82 -0.76 -11.88
CA SER A 118 -7.67 0.27 -12.51
C SER A 118 -7.28 1.71 -12.15
N PHE A 119 -6.41 1.85 -11.14
CA PHE A 119 -5.82 3.09 -10.68
C PHE A 119 -4.43 3.33 -11.29
N GLU A 120 -3.87 2.36 -12.02
CA GLU A 120 -2.48 2.36 -12.45
C GLU A 120 -2.34 2.56 -13.97
N GLY A 121 -1.20 3.13 -14.39
CA GLY A 121 -0.92 3.42 -15.80
C GLY A 121 -0.26 2.27 -16.56
N LYS A 122 0.06 1.17 -15.88
CA LYS A 122 0.77 0.01 -16.45
C LYS A 122 0.23 -1.31 -15.85
N PRO A 123 0.24 -2.41 -16.62
CA PRO A 123 -0.25 -3.69 -16.14
C PRO A 123 0.68 -4.30 -15.09
N PHE A 124 0.11 -5.05 -14.16
CA PHE A 124 0.83 -5.88 -13.21
C PHE A 124 1.49 -7.07 -13.91
N ALA A 125 2.67 -7.45 -13.42
CA ALA A 125 3.43 -8.62 -13.85
C ALA A 125 3.10 -9.88 -13.02
N ILE A 126 2.17 -9.77 -12.06
CA ILE A 126 1.83 -10.83 -11.10
C ILE A 126 1.09 -11.96 -11.82
N GLU A 127 1.64 -13.17 -11.77
CA GLU A 127 0.96 -14.35 -12.30
C GLU A 127 -0.10 -14.88 -11.32
N VAL A 128 -1.23 -15.38 -11.84
CA VAL A 128 -2.29 -16.00 -11.04
C VAL A 128 -2.51 -17.41 -11.56
N LEU A 129 -1.97 -18.40 -10.84
CA LEU A 129 -1.92 -19.80 -11.28
C LEU A 129 -2.39 -20.73 -10.16
N PRO A 130 -2.91 -21.93 -10.49
CA PRO A 130 -3.10 -22.95 -9.46
C PRO A 130 -1.74 -23.34 -8.87
N LEU A 131 -1.70 -23.69 -7.59
CA LEU A 131 -0.52 -24.28 -6.96
C LEU A 131 -0.32 -25.69 -7.53
N SER A 132 0.84 -25.96 -8.14
CA SER A 132 1.16 -27.29 -8.69
C SER A 132 1.98 -28.14 -7.73
N ASN A 133 2.95 -27.53 -7.05
CA ASN A 133 3.73 -28.15 -5.98
C ASN A 133 4.26 -27.07 -5.03
N TYR A 134 4.58 -27.49 -3.80
CA TYR A 134 5.20 -26.67 -2.78
C TYR A 134 6.11 -27.54 -1.92
N TYR A 135 7.34 -27.09 -1.74
CA TYR A 135 8.34 -27.73 -0.89
C TYR A 135 8.79 -26.74 0.18
N SER A 136 8.69 -27.12 1.45
CA SER A 136 9.18 -26.29 2.55
C SER A 136 10.67 -26.01 2.36
N ALA A 137 11.06 -24.75 2.52
CA ALA A 137 12.47 -24.38 2.56
C ALA A 137 13.10 -24.90 3.86
N GLU A 138 14.42 -24.95 3.86
CA GLU A 138 15.25 -25.40 4.97
C GLU A 138 14.99 -24.55 6.24
N GLU A 139 15.15 -25.16 7.41
CA GLU A 139 14.88 -24.54 8.72
C GLU A 139 15.60 -23.20 8.96
N TYR A 140 16.74 -22.95 8.32
CA TYR A 140 17.44 -21.68 8.47
C TYR A 140 16.75 -20.53 7.72
N HIS A 141 15.90 -20.81 6.72
CA HIS A 141 15.08 -19.81 6.03
C HIS A 141 13.78 -19.49 6.78
N GLN A 142 13.23 -20.46 7.52
CA GLN A 142 12.01 -20.25 8.31
C GLN A 142 12.24 -19.17 9.38
N ASP A 143 11.34 -18.19 9.49
CA ASP A 143 11.41 -17.11 10.47
C ASP A 143 12.77 -16.38 10.47
N TYR A 144 13.39 -16.23 9.29
CA TYR A 144 14.77 -15.75 9.17
C TYR A 144 15.00 -14.41 9.86
N LEU A 145 14.07 -13.45 9.73
CA LEU A 145 14.20 -12.12 10.34
C LEU A 145 13.92 -12.10 11.85
N ASP A 146 13.24 -13.10 12.40
CA ASP A 146 13.13 -13.26 13.85
C ASP A 146 14.44 -13.79 14.43
N LYS A 147 15.06 -14.74 13.71
CA LYS A 147 16.38 -15.31 14.05
C LYS A 147 17.51 -14.29 13.82
N ASN A 148 17.37 -13.43 12.81
CA ASN A 148 18.35 -12.45 12.38
C ASN A 148 17.69 -11.07 12.20
N PRO A 149 17.48 -10.29 13.28
CA PRO A 149 16.76 -9.02 13.21
C PRO A 149 17.37 -7.96 12.29
N ASN A 150 18.69 -8.03 12.06
CA ASN A 150 19.41 -7.16 11.13
C ASN A 150 19.73 -7.84 9.79
N GLY A 151 19.03 -8.95 9.48
CA GLY A 151 19.18 -9.68 8.24
C GLY A 151 18.72 -8.87 7.03
N TYR A 152 19.03 -9.37 5.84
CA TYR A 152 18.62 -8.73 4.60
C TYR A 152 17.09 -8.69 4.47
N CYS A 153 16.55 -7.51 4.19
CA CYS A 153 15.14 -7.31 3.91
C CYS A 153 14.97 -6.08 3.03
N HIS A 154 14.49 -6.25 1.79
CA HIS A 154 14.18 -5.13 0.90
C HIS A 154 12.81 -4.50 1.20
N ILE A 155 11.92 -5.23 1.88
CA ILE A 155 10.58 -4.75 2.26
C ILE A 155 10.69 -3.93 3.55
N PRO A 156 10.21 -2.68 3.59
CA PRO A 156 10.18 -1.92 4.85
C PRO A 156 9.16 -2.56 5.81
N LEU A 157 9.65 -3.30 6.82
CA LEU A 157 8.77 -4.04 7.74
C LEU A 157 7.84 -3.13 8.58
N GLY A 158 8.13 -1.83 8.66
CA GLY A 158 7.25 -0.85 9.31
C GLY A 158 5.90 -0.68 8.60
N LEU A 159 5.78 -1.08 7.32
CA LEU A 159 4.53 -1.03 6.57
C LEU A 159 3.42 -1.90 7.18
N SER A 160 3.77 -2.92 7.97
CA SER A 160 2.78 -3.75 8.67
C SER A 160 2.05 -2.98 9.77
N ASN A 161 2.60 -1.85 10.22
CA ASN A 161 2.02 -1.00 11.23
C ASN A 161 1.15 0.11 10.62
N GLU A 162 1.08 0.22 9.30
CA GLU A 162 0.19 1.17 8.63
C GLU A 162 -1.21 0.56 8.46
N PRO A 163 -2.29 1.34 8.66
CA PRO A 163 -3.63 0.82 8.44
C PRO A 163 -3.82 0.39 6.99
N LEU A 164 -4.64 -0.64 6.76
CA LEU A 164 -5.16 -0.91 5.43
C LEU A 164 -6.30 0.07 5.14
N ILE A 165 -6.12 0.89 4.12
CA ILE A 165 -7.21 1.71 3.58
C ILE A 165 -7.80 0.92 2.43
N ASP A 166 -8.89 0.20 2.73
CA ASP A 166 -9.55 -0.69 1.77
C ASP A 166 -9.99 0.10 0.53
N ASP A 167 -9.36 -0.20 -0.60
CA ASP A 167 -9.66 0.43 -1.88
C ASP A 167 -11.09 0.12 -2.37
N ASN A 168 -11.81 -0.82 -1.74
CA ASN A 168 -13.20 -1.19 -2.11
C ASN A 168 -14.22 -0.28 -1.43
N ALA A 169 -13.80 0.39 -0.36
CA ALA A 169 -14.66 1.26 0.42
C ALA A 169 -14.81 2.67 -0.18
N TYR A 170 -14.10 2.94 -1.29
CA TYR A 170 -14.04 4.25 -1.95
C TYR A 170 -14.15 4.08 -3.45
N ASN A 171 -14.82 5.03 -4.11
CA ASN A 171 -15.04 5.02 -5.55
C ASN A 171 -14.43 6.27 -6.17
N LYS A 172 -14.09 6.18 -7.46
CA LYS A 172 -13.80 7.38 -8.26
C LYS A 172 -15.00 8.34 -8.16
N PRO A 173 -14.77 9.65 -8.03
CA PRO A 173 -15.85 10.62 -7.89
C PRO A 173 -16.76 10.56 -9.11
N SER A 174 -18.07 10.58 -8.87
CA SER A 174 -19.06 10.76 -9.92
C SER A 174 -19.08 12.21 -10.42
N GLU A 175 -19.74 12.45 -11.55
CA GLU A 175 -19.95 13.82 -12.03
C GLU A 175 -20.76 14.66 -11.04
N GLU A 176 -21.64 14.04 -10.25
CA GLU A 176 -22.41 14.71 -9.19
C GLU A 176 -21.52 15.10 -8.01
N ASP A 177 -20.61 14.21 -7.58
CA ASP A 177 -19.63 14.50 -6.53
C ASP A 177 -18.75 15.69 -6.94
N LEU A 178 -18.26 15.70 -8.19
CA LEU A 178 -17.44 16.79 -8.71
C LEU A 178 -18.20 18.11 -8.84
N LYS A 179 -19.51 18.08 -9.16
CA LYS A 179 -20.36 19.29 -9.22
C LYS A 179 -20.70 19.85 -7.84
N ALA A 180 -20.62 19.04 -6.80
CA ALA A 180 -20.84 19.48 -5.42
C ALA A 180 -19.65 20.26 -4.84
N LEU A 181 -18.47 20.13 -5.46
CA LEU A 181 -17.28 20.89 -5.09
C LEU A 181 -17.47 22.39 -5.32
N SER A 182 -16.88 23.19 -4.45
CA SER A 182 -16.71 24.62 -4.71
C SER A 182 -15.83 24.83 -5.96
N PRO A 183 -15.91 26.00 -6.61
CA PRO A 183 -15.06 26.30 -7.76
C PRO A 183 -13.57 26.10 -7.46
N GLN A 184 -13.11 26.48 -6.27
CA GLN A 184 -11.70 26.34 -5.88
C GLN A 184 -11.32 24.86 -5.66
N GLU A 185 -12.16 24.09 -4.98
CA GLU A 185 -11.95 22.64 -4.78
C GLU A 185 -11.91 21.90 -6.12
N PHE A 186 -12.79 22.24 -7.06
CA PHE A 186 -12.79 21.67 -8.40
C PHE A 186 -11.51 22.02 -9.16
N GLU A 187 -11.12 23.30 -9.20
CA GLU A 187 -9.91 23.72 -9.92
C GLU A 187 -8.64 23.08 -9.34
N VAL A 188 -8.53 23.02 -8.01
CA VAL A 188 -7.39 22.37 -7.35
C VAL A 188 -7.37 20.88 -7.68
N THR A 189 -8.46 20.16 -7.43
CA THR A 189 -8.46 18.70 -7.51
C THR A 189 -8.45 18.17 -8.95
N GLN A 190 -9.12 18.84 -9.88
CA GLN A 190 -9.32 18.35 -11.25
C GLN A 190 -8.36 19.00 -12.26
N ASN A 191 -8.02 20.28 -12.06
CA ASN A 191 -7.21 21.05 -13.01
C ASN A 191 -5.79 21.36 -12.49
N SER A 192 -5.39 20.75 -11.36
CA SER A 192 -4.07 20.96 -10.75
C SER A 192 -3.78 22.42 -10.41
N ALA A 193 -4.82 23.20 -10.07
CA ALA A 193 -4.63 24.53 -9.51
C ALA A 193 -4.03 24.43 -8.09
N THR A 194 -3.60 25.57 -7.55
CA THR A 194 -3.02 25.65 -6.19
C THR A 194 -3.72 26.75 -5.42
N ASP A 195 -4.09 26.47 -4.17
CA ASP A 195 -4.62 27.45 -3.24
C ASP A 195 -3.64 28.61 -3.05
N ALA A 196 -4.15 29.81 -2.80
CA ALA A 196 -3.29 30.90 -2.40
C ALA A 196 -2.64 30.57 -1.03
N PRO A 197 -1.38 30.94 -0.81
CA PRO A 197 -0.72 30.67 0.46
C PRO A 197 -1.48 31.36 1.61
N PHE A 198 -1.65 30.66 2.72
CA PHE A 198 -2.37 31.08 3.93
C PHE A 198 -3.86 31.37 3.73
N SER A 199 -4.47 30.93 2.61
CA SER A 199 -5.88 31.23 2.33
C SER A 199 -6.87 30.18 2.87
N HIS A 200 -6.39 29.00 3.28
CA HIS A 200 -7.27 27.90 3.71
C HIS A 200 -7.14 27.62 5.21
N ASP A 201 -8.26 27.44 5.90
CA ASP A 201 -8.33 27.24 7.37
C ASP A 201 -7.53 26.02 7.85
N LEU A 202 -7.43 24.98 7.01
CA LEU A 202 -6.64 23.77 7.32
C LEU A 202 -5.13 24.02 7.42
N THR A 203 -4.63 25.19 6.97
CA THR A 203 -3.22 25.58 7.15
C THR A 203 -2.87 25.57 8.64
N ASP A 204 -3.72 26.19 9.46
CA ASP A 204 -3.50 26.36 10.91
C ASP A 204 -4.31 25.37 11.77
N GLU A 205 -4.98 24.37 11.17
CA GLU A 205 -5.72 23.34 11.91
C GLU A 205 -4.75 22.25 12.41
N PHE A 206 -4.67 22.06 13.72
CA PHE A 206 -3.79 21.10 14.40
C PHE A 206 -4.53 20.24 15.44
N LYS A 207 -5.86 20.27 15.47
CA LYS A 207 -6.64 19.34 16.30
C LYS A 207 -6.38 17.90 15.87
N ALA A 208 -6.53 16.98 16.82
CA ALA A 208 -6.53 15.56 16.55
C ALA A 208 -7.64 15.21 15.55
N GLY A 209 -7.30 14.56 14.44
CA GLY A 209 -8.27 14.14 13.44
C GLY A 209 -7.67 13.53 12.17
N LEU A 210 -8.57 13.29 11.22
CA LEU A 210 -8.31 12.66 9.94
C LEU A 210 -8.51 13.65 8.80
N TYR A 211 -7.62 13.63 7.82
CA TYR A 211 -7.76 14.37 6.57
C TYR A 211 -8.06 13.37 5.46
N VAL A 212 -9.22 13.52 4.83
CA VAL A 212 -9.67 12.67 3.73
C VAL A 212 -9.67 13.45 2.42
N ASP A 213 -9.51 12.74 1.31
CA ASP A 213 -9.75 13.26 -0.04
C ASP A 213 -11.16 13.85 -0.11
N ILE A 214 -11.27 15.12 -0.48
CA ILE A 214 -12.57 15.79 -0.58
C ILE A 214 -13.47 15.16 -1.66
N THR A 215 -12.88 14.53 -2.68
CA THR A 215 -13.59 13.99 -3.85
C THR A 215 -14.11 12.57 -3.63
N THR A 216 -13.45 11.78 -2.78
CA THR A 216 -13.79 10.35 -2.57
C THR A 216 -14.08 9.99 -1.12
N GLY A 217 -13.63 10.82 -0.18
CA GLY A 217 -13.58 10.51 1.24
C GLY A 217 -12.53 9.46 1.61
N GLU A 218 -11.60 9.11 0.72
CA GLU A 218 -10.47 8.23 1.01
C GLU A 218 -9.55 8.88 2.08
N PRO A 219 -9.19 8.18 3.17
CA PRO A 219 -8.21 8.63 4.15
C PRO A 219 -6.84 8.89 3.52
N LEU A 220 -6.30 10.10 3.70
CA LEU A 220 -5.00 10.48 3.14
C LEU A 220 -3.95 10.78 4.21
N PHE A 221 -4.31 11.56 5.23
CA PHE A 221 -3.39 12.00 6.28
C PHE A 221 -4.06 12.01 7.66
N VAL A 222 -3.23 11.97 8.69
CA VAL A 222 -3.63 12.09 10.10
C VAL A 222 -2.92 13.27 10.75
N SER A 223 -3.54 13.87 11.76
CA SER A 223 -2.99 15.02 12.48
C SER A 223 -1.62 14.75 13.11
N ALA A 224 -1.33 13.51 13.54
CA ALA A 224 -0.03 13.13 14.10
C ALA A 224 1.15 13.38 13.13
N HIS A 225 0.89 13.34 11.82
CA HIS A 225 1.91 13.61 10.80
C HIS A 225 1.92 15.06 10.34
N LYS A 226 0.95 15.89 10.77
CA LYS A 226 0.89 17.31 10.39
C LYS A 226 1.91 18.11 11.20
N PHE A 227 2.55 19.09 10.57
CA PHE A 227 3.48 19.98 11.25
C PHE A 227 3.39 21.42 10.72
N GLU A 228 3.88 22.36 11.52
CA GLU A 228 3.97 23.76 11.15
C GLU A 228 5.15 23.99 10.20
N SER A 229 4.86 24.26 8.92
CA SER A 229 5.88 24.50 7.89
C SER A 229 6.09 25.98 7.60
N HIS A 230 5.16 26.86 7.96
CA HIS A 230 5.13 28.27 7.53
C HIS A 230 5.14 28.50 6.01
N CYS A 231 4.90 27.46 5.19
CA CYS A 231 4.89 27.58 3.73
C CYS A 231 3.59 28.20 3.18
N GLY A 232 2.52 28.21 3.98
CA GLY A 232 1.20 28.70 3.58
C GLY A 232 0.20 27.60 3.18
N TRP A 233 0.55 26.32 3.31
CA TRP A 233 -0.35 25.20 3.05
C TRP A 233 -0.22 24.12 4.14
N PRO A 234 -1.30 23.34 4.40
CA PRO A 234 -1.22 22.13 5.21
C PRO A 234 -0.01 21.27 4.84
N SER A 235 0.81 20.93 5.83
CA SER A 235 2.07 20.19 5.62
C SER A 235 2.14 18.95 6.50
N PHE A 236 2.43 17.80 5.88
CA PHE A 236 2.53 16.50 6.56
C PHE A 236 3.88 15.84 6.31
N THR A 237 4.35 15.01 7.24
CA THR A 237 5.61 14.27 7.09
C THR A 237 5.47 12.98 6.28
N LYS A 238 4.27 12.37 6.31
CA LYS A 238 3.91 11.16 5.55
C LYS A 238 2.39 10.99 5.45
N PRO A 239 1.86 10.26 4.44
CA PRO A 239 0.46 9.86 4.40
C PRO A 239 0.10 8.88 5.52
N ILE A 240 -1.19 8.62 5.71
CA ILE A 240 -1.68 7.63 6.68
C ILE A 240 -1.24 6.21 6.33
N ALA A 241 -1.15 5.89 5.03
CA ALA A 241 -0.61 4.65 4.50
C ALA A 241 0.12 4.94 3.17
N LYS A 242 1.15 4.15 2.85
CA LYS A 242 1.99 4.34 1.66
C LYS A 242 1.19 4.37 0.35
N ASP A 243 0.15 3.54 0.25
CA ASP A 243 -0.58 3.24 -0.98
C ASP A 243 -1.68 4.25 -1.33
N VAL A 244 -2.02 5.21 -0.46
CA VAL A 244 -3.10 6.18 -0.74
C VAL A 244 -2.64 7.39 -1.57
N ILE A 245 -1.34 7.52 -1.85
CA ILE A 245 -0.74 8.62 -2.61
C ILE A 245 -0.02 8.08 -3.85
N LYS A 246 -0.19 8.76 -4.98
CA LYS A 246 0.59 8.56 -6.21
C LYS A 246 1.48 9.76 -6.48
N TYR A 247 2.62 9.49 -7.13
CA TYR A 247 3.68 10.45 -7.38
C TYR A 247 3.88 10.63 -8.88
N TYR A 248 3.92 11.88 -9.34
CA TYR A 248 4.12 12.23 -10.74
C TYR A 248 5.23 13.27 -10.86
N GLN A 249 6.08 13.13 -11.87
CA GLN A 249 7.06 14.18 -12.17
C GLN A 249 6.32 15.42 -12.72
N ASP A 250 6.59 16.57 -12.12
CA ASP A 250 6.03 17.86 -12.52
C ASP A 250 7.17 18.82 -12.90
N ASP A 251 7.28 19.09 -14.20
CA ASP A 251 8.24 20.04 -14.78
C ASP A 251 7.59 21.43 -15.09
N SER A 252 6.36 21.66 -14.60
CA SER A 252 5.64 22.92 -14.81
C SER A 252 6.32 24.11 -14.12
N HIS A 253 6.01 25.32 -14.58
CA HIS A 253 6.55 26.58 -14.05
C HIS A 253 8.10 26.66 -14.02
N GLY A 254 8.79 25.85 -14.83
CA GLY A 254 10.25 25.83 -14.92
C GLY A 254 10.96 25.22 -13.71
N MET A 255 10.23 24.50 -12.86
CA MET A 255 10.76 23.79 -11.69
C MET A 255 10.66 22.29 -11.90
N LYS A 256 11.50 21.52 -11.21
CA LYS A 256 11.35 20.06 -11.12
C LYS A 256 10.81 19.70 -9.74
N ARG A 257 9.58 19.24 -9.68
CA ARG A 257 8.89 18.85 -8.44
C ARG A 257 8.25 17.49 -8.60
N ILE A 258 7.78 16.93 -7.49
CA ILE A 258 6.97 15.71 -7.49
C ILE A 258 5.55 16.10 -7.08
N GLU A 259 4.63 16.03 -8.04
CA GLU A 259 3.19 16.16 -7.78
C GLU A 259 2.70 14.93 -7.01
N VAL A 260 1.82 15.16 -6.03
CA VAL A 260 1.11 14.11 -5.31
C VAL A 260 -0.39 14.15 -5.61
N ARG A 261 -0.96 12.98 -5.90
CA ARG A 261 -2.39 12.78 -6.17
C ARG A 261 -2.97 11.68 -5.28
N SER A 262 -4.28 11.72 -5.02
CA SER A 262 -4.97 10.63 -4.31
C SER A 262 -5.04 9.36 -5.16
N ARG A 263 -4.98 8.19 -4.53
CA ARG A 263 -5.00 6.90 -5.23
C ARG A 263 -6.30 6.69 -6.01
N ILE A 264 -7.44 6.82 -5.34
CA ILE A 264 -8.74 6.44 -5.91
C ILE A 264 -9.26 7.53 -6.83
N GLY A 265 -9.32 8.78 -6.34
CA GLY A 265 -9.87 9.91 -7.08
C GLY A 265 -8.96 10.46 -8.17
N ASN A 266 -7.65 10.17 -8.11
CA ASN A 266 -6.63 10.85 -8.93
C ASN A 266 -6.70 12.38 -8.81
N ALA A 267 -7.21 12.88 -7.68
CA ALA A 267 -7.33 14.30 -7.39
C ALA A 267 -5.93 14.87 -7.15
N HIS A 268 -5.62 16.01 -7.77
CA HIS A 268 -4.42 16.77 -7.42
C HIS A 268 -4.51 17.23 -5.97
N LEU A 269 -3.49 16.87 -5.19
CA LEU A 269 -3.40 17.24 -3.77
C LEU A 269 -2.38 18.37 -3.60
N GLY A 270 -1.23 18.29 -4.27
CA GLY A 270 -0.14 19.25 -4.12
C GLY A 270 1.19 18.65 -4.53
N HIS A 271 2.24 18.89 -3.75
CA HIS A 271 3.59 18.42 -4.04
C HIS A 271 4.29 17.88 -2.80
N VAL A 272 5.30 17.02 -3.01
CA VAL A 272 6.19 16.52 -1.95
C VAL A 272 7.62 17.04 -2.14
N PHE A 273 8.25 17.39 -1.03
CA PHE A 273 9.60 17.96 -0.96
C PHE A 273 10.45 17.23 0.09
N GLU A 274 11.77 17.34 0.00
CA GLU A 274 12.73 16.71 0.93
C GLU A 274 13.18 17.67 2.07
N ASP A 275 12.46 18.75 2.29
CA ASP A 275 12.77 19.83 3.24
C ASP A 275 11.93 19.79 4.53
N GLY A 276 11.42 18.60 4.89
CA GLY A 276 10.64 18.39 6.11
C GLY A 276 11.48 18.38 7.39
N PRO A 277 10.82 18.39 8.57
CA PRO A 277 11.50 18.43 9.86
C PRO A 277 12.43 17.23 10.01
N ASN A 278 13.63 17.47 10.52
CA ASN A 278 14.67 16.44 10.74
C ASN A 278 15.04 15.63 9.48
N GLY A 279 14.89 16.22 8.29
CA GLY A 279 15.18 15.54 7.01
C GLY A 279 14.09 14.58 6.55
N SER A 280 12.89 14.66 7.13
CA SER A 280 11.70 13.96 6.60
C SER A 280 11.19 14.60 5.31
N LEU A 281 10.24 13.94 4.65
CA LEU A 281 9.52 14.53 3.53
C LEU A 281 8.53 15.59 4.03
N ARG A 282 8.20 16.55 3.17
CA ARG A 282 7.13 17.52 3.38
C ARG A 282 6.10 17.39 2.26
N TYR A 283 4.95 16.82 2.59
CA TYR A 283 3.77 16.80 1.74
C TYR A 283 3.04 18.13 1.90
N CYS A 284 3.21 19.03 0.93
CA CYS A 284 2.61 20.35 0.89
C CYS A 284 1.28 20.26 0.13
N ILE A 285 0.17 20.20 0.85
CA ILE A 285 -1.14 19.82 0.33
C ILE A 285 -2.08 21.01 0.33
N ASN A 286 -2.80 21.20 -0.77
CA ASN A 286 -3.89 22.19 -0.86
C ASN A 286 -4.98 21.86 0.15
N GLY A 287 -5.44 22.87 0.90
CA GLY A 287 -6.54 22.69 1.84
C GLY A 287 -7.83 22.34 1.10
N SER A 288 -8.04 22.92 -0.08
CA SER A 288 -9.20 22.66 -0.94
C SER A 288 -9.24 21.25 -1.54
N ALA A 289 -8.19 20.43 -1.35
CA ALA A 289 -8.19 19.01 -1.74
C ALA A 289 -8.57 18.09 -0.57
N LEU A 290 -8.72 18.64 0.64
CA LEU A 290 -8.90 17.88 1.87
C LEU A 290 -10.19 18.25 2.58
N ARG A 291 -10.79 17.26 3.23
CA ARG A 291 -11.79 17.47 4.28
C ARG A 291 -11.24 16.95 5.61
N PHE A 292 -11.27 17.79 6.63
CA PHE A 292 -10.89 17.40 7.98
C PHE A 292 -12.07 16.82 8.76
N ILE A 293 -11.82 15.78 9.54
CA ILE A 293 -12.78 15.15 10.44
C ILE A 293 -12.12 15.08 11.83
N PRO A 294 -12.63 15.81 12.84
CA PRO A 294 -12.12 15.73 14.20
C PRO A 294 -12.18 14.32 14.77
N LYS A 295 -11.19 13.92 15.58
CA LYS A 295 -11.10 12.58 16.18
C LYS A 295 -12.39 12.16 16.88
N ASP A 296 -13.00 13.08 17.63
CA ASP A 296 -14.23 12.81 18.40
C ASP A 296 -15.45 12.51 17.51
N GLU A 297 -15.41 12.91 16.24
CA GLU A 297 -16.47 12.64 15.25
C GLU A 297 -16.26 11.34 14.47
N LEU A 298 -15.10 10.66 14.63
CA LEU A 298 -14.82 9.41 13.91
C LEU A 298 -15.55 8.21 14.50
N LYS A 299 -15.94 8.27 15.78
CA LYS A 299 -16.60 7.16 16.46
C LYS A 299 -17.97 6.88 15.84
N GLY A 300 -18.26 5.61 15.53
CA GLY A 300 -19.48 5.19 14.85
C GLY A 300 -19.50 5.50 13.35
N THR A 301 -18.41 6.03 12.79
CA THR A 301 -18.26 6.23 11.35
C THR A 301 -17.46 5.09 10.72
N LYS A 302 -17.44 5.02 9.39
CA LYS A 302 -16.56 4.10 8.65
C LYS A 302 -15.07 4.30 8.91
N TYR A 303 -14.67 5.40 9.56
CA TYR A 303 -13.28 5.74 9.86
C TYR A 303 -12.86 5.41 11.30
N GLU A 304 -13.75 4.83 12.13
CA GLU A 304 -13.46 4.55 13.55
C GLU A 304 -12.19 3.71 13.75
N TYR A 305 -11.95 2.76 12.84
CA TYR A 305 -10.77 1.89 12.87
C TYR A 305 -9.43 2.64 12.71
N LEU A 306 -9.46 3.91 12.28
CA LEU A 306 -8.28 4.75 12.10
C LEU A 306 -7.91 5.58 13.34
N ILE A 307 -8.77 5.60 14.36
CA ILE A 307 -8.51 6.36 15.60
C ILE A 307 -7.13 6.04 16.24
N PRO A 308 -6.66 4.77 16.29
CA PRO A 308 -5.36 4.45 16.85
C PRO A 308 -4.16 5.12 16.15
N TYR A 309 -4.33 5.66 14.94
CA TYR A 309 -3.25 6.26 14.13
C TYR A 309 -3.21 7.79 14.21
N ILE A 310 -4.04 8.42 15.05
CA ILE A 310 -4.23 9.89 15.05
C ILE A 310 -3.35 10.61 16.08
N GLU A 311 -2.86 9.90 17.10
CA GLU A 311 -2.17 10.49 18.26
C GLU A 311 -0.72 10.04 18.46
N ASP A 312 -0.22 9.13 17.61
CA ASP A 312 1.14 8.56 17.70
C ASP A 312 2.06 9.03 16.56
#